data_AF-A0A2H5A3L8-F1
#
_entry.id   AF-A0A2H5A3L8-F1
#
_cell.length_a   1.000
_cell.length_b   1.000
_cell.length_c   1.000
_cell.angle_alpha   90.00
_cell.angle_beta   90.00
_cell.angle_gamma   90.00
#
_symmetry.space_group_name_H-M   'P 1'
#
loop_
_entity.id
_entity.type
_entity.pdbx_description
1 polymer ?
#
loop_
_entity_poly.entity_id
_entity_poly.type
_entity_poly.pdbx_seq_one_letter_code
_entity_poly.pdbx_strand_id
1 'polypeptide(L)'
;MAPHRRHHLALLCLVCTSLLCIAVPAGAAPPPRPLCDACGDSFASTAESHGISVAVTHSNATVTVHNNGTATWVVHNRLSGTEAAARLRTNESLRTAIADRAMWDTELLGANVSGDGVITLRYREPDFAEQSVGGAVRTGEFTEAYGYRNLDGLGADRLVVVAPDGMRVERPIDGATVSDDGQRMTLTELNDGRIVTFVPRETAVGPLLSLLALGALLGPVMAVKALAYITLPTAVFTLLIGAAAGGVAWLDWEFKGVRDSVGIVFAGVGALSASLSLLGAIGVLRLGGTAAPLFGGGTALFVCGIALSRRRIREQTSYRTVVVGTVVGAGIALGATIAAAPMVVSDGSTPPVTTLLVLGPAFVLFPAGYAVGHGNRRLAVKTAAIGFVLSMLPVLPVLPAPYGLGVLFIPVVTASAAAVVIAGLPIFLAGVSLGVPQTSR
;
A
#
# COMPACT_ATOMS: atom_id res chain seq x y z
N MET A 1 -20.66 -4.39 -47.13
CA MET A 1 -20.17 -3.15 -46.51
C MET A 1 -21.18 -2.72 -45.46
N ALA A 2 -20.84 -2.78 -44.17
CA ALA A 2 -21.76 -2.45 -43.08
C ALA A 2 -21.17 -1.29 -42.23
N PRO A 3 -21.42 -0.02 -42.61
CA PRO A 3 -20.92 1.15 -41.88
C PRO A 3 -21.54 1.35 -40.49
N HIS A 4 -22.67 0.68 -40.18
CA HIS A 4 -23.34 0.82 -38.89
C HIS A 4 -22.60 0.22 -37.69
N ARG A 5 -21.73 -0.78 -37.89
CA ARG A 5 -21.08 -1.52 -36.78
C ARG A 5 -20.04 -0.69 -36.01
N ARG A 6 -19.46 0.34 -36.63
CA ARG A 6 -18.45 1.21 -36.00
C ARG A 6 -19.06 2.30 -35.12
N HIS A 7 -20.26 2.78 -35.48
CA HIS A 7 -20.95 3.82 -34.70
C HIS A 7 -21.54 3.26 -33.41
N HIS A 8 -22.02 2.00 -33.41
CA HIS A 8 -22.48 1.35 -32.18
C HIS A 8 -21.35 1.13 -31.17
N LEU A 9 -20.13 0.87 -31.63
CA LEU A 9 -18.98 0.64 -30.74
C LEU A 9 -18.48 1.94 -30.10
N ALA A 10 -18.45 3.04 -30.87
CA ALA A 10 -18.15 4.36 -30.34
C ALA A 10 -19.23 4.84 -29.35
N LEU A 11 -20.51 4.62 -29.65
CA LEU A 11 -21.62 4.96 -28.77
C LEU A 11 -21.61 4.13 -27.49
N LEU A 12 -21.27 2.84 -27.57
CA LEU A 12 -21.15 1.96 -26.40
C LEU A 12 -19.97 2.37 -25.51
N CYS A 13 -18.81 2.72 -26.11
CA CYS A 13 -17.68 3.27 -25.36
C CYS A 13 -18.05 4.58 -24.65
N LEU A 14 -18.79 5.47 -25.32
CA LEU A 14 -19.17 6.77 -24.80
C LEU A 14 -20.22 6.66 -23.66
N VAL A 15 -21.18 5.74 -23.79
CA VAL A 15 -22.17 5.40 -22.75
C VAL A 15 -21.52 4.66 -21.57
N CYS A 16 -20.56 3.76 -21.82
CA CYS A 16 -19.78 3.13 -20.75
C CYS A 16 -18.90 4.14 -20.00
N THR A 17 -18.34 5.16 -20.67
CA THR A 17 -17.55 6.21 -20.00
C THR A 17 -18.41 7.22 -19.22
N SER A 18 -19.66 7.48 -19.63
CA SER A 18 -20.54 8.41 -18.90
C SER A 18 -21.24 7.79 -17.69
N LEU A 19 -21.49 6.48 -17.70
CA LEU A 19 -21.99 5.72 -16.53
C LEU A 19 -20.96 5.57 -15.40
N LEU A 20 -19.69 5.92 -15.62
CA LEU A 20 -18.63 5.94 -14.62
C LEU A 20 -18.61 7.22 -13.75
N CYS A 21 -19.45 8.21 -14.03
CA CYS A 21 -19.62 9.41 -13.19
C CYS A 21 -20.74 9.23 -12.15
N ILE A 22 -20.70 8.15 -11.37
CA ILE A 22 -21.59 8.02 -10.22
C ILE A 22 -21.00 8.89 -9.11
N ALA A 23 -21.73 9.93 -8.73
CA ALA A 23 -21.46 10.73 -7.55
C ALA A 23 -21.35 9.78 -6.35
N VAL A 24 -20.13 9.68 -5.82
CA VAL A 24 -19.81 8.80 -4.70
C VAL A 24 -20.58 9.29 -3.48
N PRO A 25 -21.35 8.44 -2.77
CA PRO A 25 -21.78 8.79 -1.43
C PRO A 25 -20.52 8.94 -0.60
N ALA A 26 -20.20 10.19 -0.24
CA ALA A 26 -19.16 10.48 0.72
C ALA A 26 -19.55 9.75 2.02
N GLY A 27 -18.89 8.62 2.29
CA GLY A 27 -18.95 8.02 3.61
C GLY A 27 -18.43 9.09 4.56
N ALA A 28 -19.30 9.62 5.41
CA ALA A 28 -18.90 10.57 6.42
C ALA A 28 -17.87 9.86 7.31
N ALA A 29 -16.60 10.22 7.15
CA ALA A 29 -15.57 9.77 8.07
C ALA A 29 -15.98 10.23 9.48
N PRO A 30 -15.76 9.41 10.52
CA PRO A 30 -15.94 9.85 11.90
C PRO A 30 -15.21 11.18 12.12
N PRO A 31 -15.76 12.10 12.93
CA PRO A 31 -15.09 13.35 13.23
C PRO A 31 -13.69 13.06 13.81
N PRO A 32 -12.69 13.89 13.48
CA PRO A 32 -11.34 13.76 14.02
C PRO A 32 -11.38 13.86 15.55
N ARG A 33 -10.67 12.96 16.24
CA ARG A 33 -10.62 12.87 17.70
C ARG A 33 -9.21 12.52 18.18
N PRO A 34 -8.74 13.10 19.29
CA PRO A 34 -7.44 12.76 19.84
C PRO A 34 -7.42 11.32 20.37
N LEU A 35 -6.21 10.75 20.51
CA LEU A 35 -6.06 9.43 21.11
C LEU A 35 -6.52 9.37 22.59
N CYS A 36 -6.26 10.43 23.36
CA CYS A 36 -6.77 10.57 24.73
C CYS A 36 -7.91 11.60 24.77
N ASP A 37 -9.16 11.12 24.73
CA ASP A 37 -10.35 11.98 24.86
C ASP A 37 -10.46 12.66 26.23
N ALA A 38 -9.92 12.05 27.29
CA ALA A 38 -9.95 12.61 28.64
C ALA A 38 -8.79 13.58 28.94
N CYS A 39 -7.99 13.94 27.94
CA CYS A 39 -6.83 14.80 28.09
C CYS A 39 -7.11 16.22 27.56
N GLY A 40 -6.33 17.19 28.07
CA GLY A 40 -6.29 18.55 27.53
C GLY A 40 -7.66 19.22 27.35
N ASP A 41 -7.86 19.80 26.17
CA ASP A 41 -9.06 20.58 25.82
C ASP A 41 -10.33 19.73 25.73
N SER A 42 -10.22 18.45 25.36
CA SER A 42 -11.36 17.54 25.30
C SER A 42 -11.99 17.37 26.68
N PHE A 43 -11.17 17.20 27.73
CA PHE A 43 -11.66 17.20 29.12
C PHE A 43 -12.30 18.53 29.52
N ALA A 44 -11.69 19.66 29.14
CA ALA A 44 -12.22 20.99 29.44
C ALA A 44 -13.62 21.20 28.82
N SER A 45 -13.80 20.77 27.56
CA SER A 45 -15.10 20.83 26.88
C SER A 45 -16.14 19.92 27.53
N THR A 46 -15.76 18.69 27.94
CA THR A 46 -16.66 17.82 28.72
C THR A 46 -17.07 18.48 30.04
N ALA A 47 -16.14 19.08 30.78
CA ALA A 47 -16.45 19.78 32.02
C ALA A 47 -17.38 20.98 31.81
N GLU A 48 -17.17 21.74 30.73
CA GLU A 48 -18.02 22.88 30.37
C GLU A 48 -19.46 22.45 30.05
N SER A 49 -19.63 21.30 29.37
CA SER A 49 -20.97 20.72 29.13
C SER A 49 -21.73 20.35 30.41
N HIS A 50 -21.00 20.21 31.53
CA HIS A 50 -21.52 19.99 32.88
C HIS A 50 -21.54 21.28 33.74
N GLY A 51 -21.37 22.45 33.11
CA GLY A 51 -21.43 23.76 33.77
C GLY A 51 -20.19 24.12 34.59
N ILE A 52 -19.05 23.46 34.32
CA ILE A 52 -17.76 23.73 34.95
C ILE A 52 -16.79 24.30 33.92
N SER A 53 -16.56 25.62 33.97
CA SER A 53 -15.53 26.25 33.15
C SER A 53 -14.15 26.02 33.77
N VAL A 54 -13.34 25.21 33.09
CA VAL A 54 -11.93 24.92 33.42
C VAL A 54 -11.12 24.96 32.15
N ALA A 55 -9.85 25.35 32.24
CA ALA A 55 -8.89 25.11 31.17
C ALA A 55 -7.74 24.23 31.68
N VAL A 56 -7.28 23.30 30.86
CA VAL A 56 -6.16 22.40 31.21
C VAL A 56 -4.87 23.04 30.73
N THR A 57 -3.93 23.27 31.64
CA THR A 57 -2.64 23.90 31.32
C THR A 57 -1.57 22.90 30.92
N HIS A 58 -1.65 21.69 31.47
CA HIS A 58 -0.75 20.59 31.16
C HIS A 58 -1.51 19.28 31.27
N SER A 59 -1.25 18.35 30.35
CA SER A 59 -1.89 17.04 30.31
C SER A 59 -0.88 15.93 30.05
N ASN A 60 -0.81 14.96 30.95
CA ASN A 60 0.03 13.77 30.82
C ASN A 60 -0.81 12.51 30.98
N ALA A 61 -0.64 11.56 30.07
CA ALA A 61 -1.30 10.26 30.13
C ALA A 61 -0.28 9.12 30.22
N THR A 62 -0.62 8.09 30.98
CA THR A 62 0.13 6.82 31.03
C THR A 62 -0.82 5.67 30.76
N VAL A 63 -0.48 4.83 29.79
CA VAL A 63 -1.21 3.62 29.40
C VAL A 63 -0.37 2.42 29.79
N THR A 64 -0.88 1.60 30.69
CA THR A 64 -0.25 0.32 31.03
C THR A 64 -1.00 -0.79 30.32
N VAL A 65 -0.35 -1.44 29.36
CA VAL A 65 -0.92 -2.54 28.58
C VAL A 65 -0.75 -3.83 29.36
N HIS A 66 -1.79 -4.65 29.43
CA HIS A 66 -1.77 -5.94 30.12
C HIS A 66 -1.68 -7.09 29.12
N ASN A 67 -1.20 -8.25 29.60
CA ASN A 67 -1.01 -9.44 28.78
C ASN A 67 -2.32 -9.99 28.18
N ASN A 68 -3.45 -9.73 28.82
CA ASN A 68 -4.78 -10.12 28.34
C ASN A 68 -5.36 -9.16 27.28
N GLY A 69 -4.63 -8.12 26.88
CA GLY A 69 -5.08 -7.15 25.89
C GLY A 69 -5.77 -5.91 26.47
N THR A 70 -6.10 -5.91 27.75
CA THR A 70 -6.67 -4.71 28.39
C THR A 70 -5.60 -3.66 28.62
N ALA A 71 -5.99 -2.41 28.77
CA ALA A 71 -5.10 -1.35 29.22
C ALA A 71 -5.67 -0.59 30.42
N THR A 72 -4.78 -0.04 31.23
CA THR A 72 -5.12 0.92 32.27
C THR A 72 -4.56 2.28 31.93
N TRP A 73 -5.46 3.25 31.76
CA TRP A 73 -5.10 4.64 31.54
C TRP A 73 -5.05 5.38 32.87
N VAL A 74 -4.03 6.22 33.02
CA VAL A 74 -3.92 7.18 34.11
C VAL A 74 -3.64 8.54 33.50
N VAL A 75 -4.64 9.41 33.51
CA VAL A 75 -4.59 10.77 32.95
C VAL A 75 -4.42 11.77 34.07
N HIS A 76 -3.50 12.71 33.90
CA HIS A 76 -3.25 13.82 34.81
C HIS A 76 -3.46 15.13 34.06
N ASN A 77 -4.50 15.88 34.41
CA ASN A 77 -4.76 17.21 33.87
C ASN A 77 -4.55 18.27 34.96
N ARG A 78 -3.68 19.24 34.69
CA ARG A 78 -3.48 20.39 35.58
C ARG A 78 -4.47 21.49 35.23
N LEU A 79 -5.43 21.74 36.12
CA LEU A 79 -6.49 22.72 35.90
C LEU A 79 -6.01 24.14 36.20
N SER A 80 -6.37 25.09 35.34
CA SER A 80 -6.32 26.52 35.64
C SER A 80 -7.62 26.91 36.36
N GLY A 81 -7.49 27.62 37.48
CA GLY A 81 -8.64 28.05 38.29
C GLY A 81 -8.81 27.22 39.57
N THR A 82 -8.56 27.87 40.70
CA THR A 82 -8.63 27.27 42.04
C THR A 82 -10.07 26.94 42.47
N GLU A 83 -11.05 27.74 42.04
CA GLU A 83 -12.46 27.56 42.38
C GLU A 83 -13.06 26.31 41.71
N ALA A 84 -12.88 26.16 40.39
CA ALA A 84 -13.39 25.02 39.66
C ALA A 84 -12.71 23.71 40.11
N ALA A 85 -11.39 23.74 40.34
CA ALA A 85 -10.68 22.61 40.95
C ALA A 85 -11.20 22.29 42.37
N ALA A 86 -11.50 23.29 43.18
CA ALA A 86 -12.12 23.09 44.50
C ALA A 86 -13.51 22.47 44.41
N ARG A 87 -14.32 22.90 43.44
CA ARG A 87 -15.65 22.33 43.21
C ARG A 87 -15.58 20.87 42.78
N LEU A 88 -14.70 20.52 41.84
CA LEU A 88 -14.47 19.12 41.43
C LEU A 88 -13.89 18.27 42.55
N ARG A 89 -13.10 18.86 43.46
CA ARG A 89 -12.57 18.15 44.64
C ARG A 89 -13.66 17.81 45.65
N THR A 90 -14.50 18.79 46.00
CA THR A 90 -15.53 18.64 47.03
C THR A 90 -16.76 17.87 46.52
N ASN A 91 -17.09 17.97 45.23
CA ASN A 91 -18.24 17.32 44.64
C ASN A 91 -17.85 16.07 43.83
N GLU A 92 -17.89 14.92 44.49
CA GLU A 92 -17.55 13.63 43.89
C GLU A 92 -18.52 13.21 42.77
N SER A 93 -19.83 13.39 42.95
CA SER A 93 -20.79 12.96 41.92
C SER A 93 -20.62 13.75 40.62
N LEU A 94 -20.35 15.06 40.71
CA LEU A 94 -20.03 15.89 39.55
C LEU A 94 -18.71 15.47 38.89
N ARG A 95 -17.66 15.25 39.71
CA ARG A 95 -16.35 14.81 39.21
C ARG A 95 -16.46 13.48 38.46
N THR A 96 -17.16 12.51 39.03
CA THR A 96 -17.37 11.20 38.43
C THR A 96 -18.22 11.29 37.16
N ALA A 97 -19.28 12.12 37.13
CA ALA A 97 -20.09 12.32 35.94
C ALA A 97 -19.30 12.93 34.76
N ILE A 98 -18.40 13.89 35.04
CA ILE A 98 -17.51 14.45 34.02
C ILE A 98 -16.48 13.42 33.57
N ALA A 99 -15.83 12.74 34.52
CA ALA A 99 -14.81 11.73 34.22
C ALA A 99 -15.36 10.58 33.39
N ASP A 100 -16.56 10.07 33.71
CA ASP A 100 -17.22 8.97 33.00
C ASP A 100 -17.48 9.31 31.53
N ARG A 101 -17.81 10.57 31.22
CA ARG A 101 -18.03 11.02 29.84
C ARG A 101 -16.78 11.51 29.11
N ALA A 102 -15.69 11.76 29.84
CA ALA A 102 -14.48 12.32 29.27
C ALA A 102 -13.72 11.32 28.39
N MET A 103 -13.90 10.01 28.57
CA MET A 103 -13.25 8.99 27.75
C MET A 103 -14.26 7.97 27.24
N TRP A 104 -14.24 7.70 25.94
CA TRP A 104 -15.16 6.74 25.33
C TRP A 104 -14.60 5.33 25.37
N ASP A 105 -15.48 4.33 25.22
CA ASP A 105 -15.12 2.90 25.13
C ASP A 105 -14.23 2.39 26.29
N THR A 106 -14.33 3.04 27.45
CA THR A 106 -13.58 2.68 28.66
C THR A 106 -14.49 2.61 29.89
N GLU A 107 -14.02 1.91 30.91
CA GLU A 107 -14.63 1.83 32.23
C GLU A 107 -13.88 2.76 33.19
N LEU A 108 -14.58 3.72 33.80
CA LEU A 108 -14.00 4.58 34.82
C LEU A 108 -13.70 3.77 36.10
N LEU A 109 -12.43 3.69 36.48
CA LEU A 109 -11.97 3.06 37.73
C LEU A 109 -11.92 4.05 38.89
N GLY A 110 -11.74 5.34 38.60
CA GLY A 110 -11.73 6.37 39.63
C GLY A 110 -11.29 7.73 39.12
N ALA A 111 -11.74 8.77 39.82
CA ALA A 111 -11.40 10.15 39.56
C ALA A 111 -11.10 10.87 40.88
N ASN A 112 -9.97 11.59 40.94
CA ASN A 112 -9.58 12.36 42.12
C ASN A 112 -8.97 13.71 41.72
N VAL A 113 -9.09 14.72 42.58
CA VAL A 113 -8.47 16.04 42.38
C VAL A 113 -7.56 16.35 43.55
N SER A 114 -6.26 16.48 43.30
CA SER A 114 -5.27 16.82 44.31
C SER A 114 -5.39 18.27 44.79
N GLY A 115 -4.76 18.62 45.92
CA GLY A 115 -4.82 19.97 46.50
C GLY A 115 -4.23 21.06 45.60
N ASP A 116 -3.24 20.72 44.79
CA ASP A 116 -2.57 21.57 43.80
C ASP A 116 -3.34 21.69 42.47
N GLY A 117 -4.54 21.10 42.38
CA GLY A 117 -5.44 21.27 41.24
C GLY A 117 -5.17 20.34 40.06
N VAL A 118 -4.53 19.19 40.30
CA VAL A 118 -4.36 18.14 39.30
C VAL A 118 -5.50 17.13 39.42
N ILE A 119 -6.30 16.99 38.37
CA ILE A 119 -7.27 15.89 38.29
C ILE A 119 -6.57 14.65 37.74
N THR A 120 -6.68 13.55 38.48
CA THR A 120 -6.21 12.22 38.09
C THR A 120 -7.41 11.36 37.75
N LEU A 121 -7.45 10.86 36.52
CA LEU A 121 -8.51 10.00 36.00
C LEU A 121 -7.92 8.63 35.70
N ARG A 122 -8.60 7.57 36.10
CA ARG A 122 -8.17 6.19 35.88
C ARG A 122 -9.23 5.44 35.12
N TYR A 123 -8.86 4.87 33.98
CA TYR A 123 -9.77 4.09 33.14
C TYR A 123 -9.21 2.70 32.87
N ARG A 124 -10.10 1.74 32.65
CA ARG A 124 -9.79 0.45 32.05
C ARG A 124 -10.35 0.44 30.64
N GLU A 125 -9.50 0.14 29.68
CA GLU A 125 -9.90 -0.12 28.31
C GLU A 125 -9.84 -1.63 28.06
N PRO A 126 -10.96 -2.28 27.72
CA PRO A 126 -11.00 -3.74 27.60
C PRO A 126 -10.23 -4.26 26.38
N ASP A 127 -10.25 -3.51 25.27
CA ASP A 127 -9.81 -4.00 23.95
C ASP A 127 -8.67 -3.16 23.36
N PHE A 128 -7.76 -2.64 24.20
CA PHE A 128 -6.65 -1.79 23.75
C PHE A 128 -5.61 -2.55 22.91
N ALA A 129 -5.41 -3.84 23.18
CA ALA A 129 -4.42 -4.66 22.50
C ALA A 129 -4.92 -6.10 22.28
N GLU A 130 -4.36 -6.77 21.28
CA GLU A 130 -4.67 -8.16 20.94
C GLU A 130 -3.45 -9.04 21.15
N GLN A 131 -3.67 -10.23 21.72
CA GLN A 131 -2.65 -11.27 21.75
C GLN A 131 -2.34 -11.80 20.34
N SER A 132 -1.10 -12.22 20.14
CA SER A 132 -0.61 -12.73 18.86
C SER A 132 0.36 -13.90 19.04
N VAL A 133 0.95 -14.34 17.93
CA VAL A 133 1.79 -15.54 17.85
C VAL A 133 2.99 -15.44 18.79
N GLY A 134 3.30 -16.54 19.48
CA GLY A 134 4.48 -16.64 20.35
C GLY A 134 4.42 -15.75 21.60
N GLY A 135 3.21 -15.39 22.04
CA GLY A 135 3.00 -14.54 23.20
C GLY A 135 3.28 -13.06 22.93
N ALA A 136 3.43 -12.64 21.68
CA ALA A 136 3.48 -11.22 21.34
C ALA A 136 2.12 -10.56 21.58
N VAL A 137 2.12 -9.27 21.92
CA VAL A 137 0.90 -8.44 22.03
C VAL A 137 1.02 -7.31 21.03
N ARG A 138 -0.07 -6.92 20.37
CA ARG A 138 -0.07 -5.80 19.41
C ARG A 138 -1.25 -4.88 19.65
N THR A 139 -1.08 -3.60 19.36
CA THR A 139 -2.17 -2.62 19.45
C THR A 139 -2.25 -1.82 18.15
N GLY A 140 -3.49 -1.72 17.62
CA GLY A 140 -3.84 -0.91 16.46
C GLY A 140 -4.33 0.49 16.83
N GLU A 141 -4.39 0.82 18.11
CA GLU A 141 -5.03 2.02 18.66
C GLU A 141 -4.40 3.33 18.16
N PHE A 142 -3.15 3.25 17.73
CA PHE A 142 -2.38 4.38 17.22
C PHE A 142 -2.53 4.57 15.71
N THR A 143 -3.36 3.82 14.98
CA THR A 143 -3.49 3.96 13.52
C THR A 143 -4.95 4.07 13.07
N GLU A 144 -5.22 4.97 12.12
CA GLU A 144 -6.53 5.09 11.46
C GLU A 144 -6.82 3.93 10.51
N ALA A 145 -5.78 3.21 10.08
CA ALA A 145 -5.91 2.09 9.17
C ALA A 145 -6.56 0.86 9.82
N TYR A 146 -6.65 0.84 11.16
CA TYR A 146 -7.14 -0.30 11.92
C TYR A 146 -8.05 0.18 13.06
N GLY A 147 -9.34 0.21 12.79
CA GLY A 147 -10.36 0.81 13.67
C GLY A 147 -11.06 1.98 12.97
N TYR A 148 -12.35 2.20 13.24
CA TYR A 148 -13.09 3.35 12.70
C TYR A 148 -12.69 4.65 13.42
N ARG A 149 -11.41 5.02 13.38
CA ARG A 149 -10.85 6.20 14.05
C ARG A 149 -10.22 7.15 13.04
N ASN A 150 -10.41 8.44 13.30
CA ASN A 150 -9.81 9.57 12.61
C ASN A 150 -9.05 10.33 13.70
N LEU A 151 -7.72 10.15 13.77
CA LEU A 151 -6.93 10.55 14.93
C LEU A 151 -6.41 11.98 14.75
N ASP A 152 -6.68 12.84 15.72
CA ASP A 152 -6.21 14.24 15.76
C ASP A 152 -5.18 14.42 16.87
N GLY A 153 -4.02 13.78 16.68
CA GLY A 153 -2.91 13.81 17.63
C GLY A 153 -3.18 13.03 18.92
N LEU A 154 -2.38 13.31 19.96
CA LEU A 154 -2.42 12.59 21.23
C LEU A 154 -3.55 13.05 22.15
N GLY A 155 -3.96 14.32 22.07
CA GLY A 155 -4.82 14.97 23.08
C GLY A 155 -4.11 15.33 24.39
N ALA A 156 -2.83 15.01 24.52
CA ALA A 156 -2.00 15.27 25.71
C ALA A 156 -0.63 15.81 25.30
N ASP A 157 0.05 16.52 26.21
CA ASP A 157 1.41 17.00 26.01
C ASP A 157 2.41 15.83 25.97
N ARG A 158 2.10 14.78 26.73
CA ARG A 158 2.92 13.58 26.83
C ARG A 158 2.09 12.34 27.10
N LEU A 159 2.30 11.32 26.28
CA LEU A 159 1.73 9.98 26.45
C LEU A 159 2.85 8.98 26.71
N VAL A 160 2.73 8.19 27.77
CA VAL A 160 3.64 7.08 28.07
C VAL A 160 2.89 5.77 27.90
N VAL A 161 3.39 4.88 27.07
CA VAL A 161 2.87 3.53 26.91
C VAL A 161 3.84 2.56 27.58
N VAL A 162 3.35 1.80 28.53
CA VAL A 162 4.10 0.76 29.26
C VAL A 162 3.71 -0.59 28.69
N ALA A 163 4.71 -1.34 28.24
CA ALA A 163 4.57 -2.69 27.73
C ALA A 163 4.03 -3.64 28.83
N PRO A 164 3.38 -4.75 28.45
CA PRO A 164 2.96 -5.77 29.40
C PRO A 164 4.10 -6.33 30.24
N ASP A 165 3.77 -6.80 31.44
CA ASP A 165 4.74 -7.44 32.33
C ASP A 165 5.48 -8.58 31.62
N GLY A 166 6.81 -8.52 31.66
CA GLY A 166 7.69 -9.48 30.98
C GLY A 166 7.94 -9.20 29.49
N MET A 167 7.39 -8.12 28.95
CA MET A 167 7.56 -7.71 27.55
C MET A 167 8.38 -6.43 27.39
N ARG A 168 8.77 -6.17 26.14
CA ARG A 168 9.39 -4.92 25.69
C ARG A 168 8.72 -4.46 24.39
N VAL A 169 8.76 -3.15 24.14
CA VAL A 169 8.36 -2.53 22.88
C VAL A 169 9.36 -2.94 21.81
N GLU A 170 8.89 -3.66 20.79
CA GLU A 170 9.73 -4.10 19.67
C GLU A 170 9.59 -3.16 18.48
N ARG A 171 8.35 -2.76 18.18
CA ARG A 171 8.05 -1.78 17.13
C ARG A 171 7.37 -0.57 17.76
N PRO A 172 8.12 0.49 18.09
CA PRO A 172 7.54 1.73 18.57
C PRO A 172 6.89 2.52 17.43
N ILE A 173 6.16 3.57 17.79
CA ILE A 173 5.71 4.62 16.87
C ILE A 173 6.92 5.47 16.45
N ASP A 174 6.91 5.93 15.20
CA ASP A 174 7.96 6.79 14.65
C ASP A 174 7.99 8.13 15.42
N GLY A 175 9.16 8.57 15.85
CA GLY A 175 9.32 9.77 16.70
C GLY A 175 9.15 9.52 18.21
N ALA A 176 8.77 8.31 18.63
CA ALA A 176 8.70 7.98 20.04
C ALA A 176 10.09 7.74 20.67
N THR A 177 10.24 8.13 21.95
CA THR A 177 11.42 7.78 22.75
C THR A 177 11.15 6.50 23.53
N VAL A 178 11.97 5.46 23.33
CA VAL A 178 11.87 4.20 24.07
C VAL A 178 12.90 4.20 25.20
N SER A 179 12.51 3.73 26.38
CA SER A 179 13.40 3.60 27.54
C SER A 179 14.49 2.54 27.32
N ASP A 180 15.61 2.64 28.04
CA ASP A 180 16.75 1.72 27.93
C ASP A 180 16.38 0.25 28.21
N ASP A 181 15.40 0.02 29.07
CA ASP A 181 14.86 -1.31 29.39
C ASP A 181 13.85 -1.82 28.34
N GLY A 182 13.51 -1.00 27.35
CA GLY A 182 12.55 -1.28 26.30
C GLY A 182 11.09 -1.34 26.76
N GLN A 183 10.78 -1.05 28.04
CA GLN A 183 9.43 -1.25 28.58
C GLN A 183 8.51 -0.05 28.37
N ARG A 184 9.05 1.14 28.14
CA ARG A 184 8.26 2.37 28.04
C ARG A 184 8.53 3.07 26.72
N MET A 185 7.46 3.40 26.03
CA MET A 185 7.49 4.27 24.86
C MET A 185 6.84 5.61 25.24
N THR A 186 7.55 6.71 25.04
CA THR A 186 7.05 8.07 25.30
C THR A 186 6.80 8.79 23.97
N LEU A 187 5.63 9.40 23.87
CA LEU A 187 5.15 10.18 22.74
C LEU A 187 4.84 11.61 23.21
N THR A 188 5.21 12.60 22.41
CA THR A 188 4.81 14.01 22.57
C THR A 188 3.97 14.51 21.40
N GLU A 189 4.02 13.80 20.27
CA GLU A 189 3.21 14.06 19.08
C GLU A 189 2.79 12.73 18.46
N LEU A 190 1.70 12.74 17.68
CA LEU A 190 1.24 11.60 16.89
C LEU A 190 0.82 12.11 15.51
N ASN A 191 1.76 12.04 14.55
CA ASN A 191 1.56 12.50 13.18
C ASN A 191 1.28 11.34 12.22
N ASP A 192 1.99 10.21 12.38
CA ASP A 192 1.85 9.02 11.54
C ASP A 192 1.55 7.78 12.39
N GLY A 193 0.30 7.33 12.32
CA GLY A 193 -0.20 6.23 13.11
C GLY A 193 0.21 4.85 12.62
N ARG A 194 0.76 3.99 13.50
CA ARG A 194 1.20 2.62 13.16
C ARG A 194 0.81 1.60 14.23
N ILE A 195 0.87 0.32 13.86
CA ILE A 195 0.68 -0.78 14.82
C ILE A 195 1.92 -0.91 15.70
N VAL A 196 1.72 -0.86 17.01
CA VAL A 196 2.77 -1.11 18.01
C VAL A 196 2.78 -2.58 18.37
N THR A 197 3.98 -3.15 18.54
CA THR A 197 4.15 -4.55 18.96
C THR A 197 4.99 -4.64 20.23
N PHE A 198 4.55 -5.51 21.13
CA PHE A 198 5.22 -5.92 22.35
C PHE A 198 5.62 -7.37 22.23
N VAL A 199 6.86 -7.70 22.61
CA VAL A 199 7.41 -9.06 22.53
C VAL A 199 8.02 -9.46 23.87
N PRO A 200 8.05 -10.76 24.21
CA PRO A 200 8.71 -11.24 25.43
C PRO A 200 10.17 -10.78 25.50
N ARG A 201 10.58 -10.27 26.65
CA ARG A 201 11.89 -9.61 26.85
C ARG A 201 13.07 -10.53 26.60
N GLU A 202 12.98 -11.77 27.05
CA GLU A 202 14.06 -12.78 27.01
C GLU A 202 14.16 -13.53 25.67
N THR A 203 13.36 -13.16 24.67
CA THR A 203 13.27 -13.92 23.42
C THR A 203 14.16 -13.32 22.34
N ALA A 204 15.16 -14.09 21.90
CA ALA A 204 16.06 -13.74 20.79
C ALA A 204 15.35 -13.60 19.43
N VAL A 205 14.15 -14.19 19.28
CA VAL A 205 13.32 -14.11 18.07
C VAL A 205 12.27 -13.00 18.11
N GLY A 206 12.41 -12.00 19.00
CA GLY A 206 11.51 -10.85 19.12
C GLY A 206 11.15 -10.17 17.79
N PRO A 207 12.13 -9.81 16.93
CA PRO A 207 11.83 -9.21 15.62
C PRO A 207 10.96 -10.10 14.72
N LEU A 208 11.21 -11.42 14.73
CA LEU A 208 10.42 -12.39 13.97
C LEU A 208 9.00 -12.49 14.53
N LEU A 209 8.83 -12.52 15.85
CA LEU A 209 7.51 -12.52 16.49
C LEU A 209 6.73 -11.25 16.16
N SER A 210 7.37 -10.08 16.15
CA SER A 210 6.71 -8.85 15.72
C SER A 210 6.28 -8.91 14.26
N LEU A 211 7.10 -9.47 13.36
CA LEU A 211 6.73 -9.65 11.95
C LEU A 211 5.57 -10.64 11.79
N LEU A 212 5.58 -11.74 12.55
CA LEU A 212 4.49 -12.70 12.58
C LEU A 212 3.20 -12.10 13.15
N ALA A 213 3.29 -11.22 14.15
CA ALA A 213 2.13 -10.56 14.73
C ALA A 213 1.46 -9.62 13.72
N LEU A 214 2.26 -8.83 12.98
CA LEU A 214 1.78 -8.01 11.87
C LEU A 214 1.26 -8.87 10.71
N GLY A 215 1.98 -9.96 10.40
CA GLY A 215 1.62 -10.91 9.35
C GLY A 215 0.32 -11.65 9.64
N ALA A 216 0.04 -12.02 10.89
CA ALA A 216 -1.21 -12.65 11.29
C ALA A 216 -2.39 -11.67 11.20
N LEU A 217 -2.14 -10.38 11.45
CA LEU A 217 -3.14 -9.33 11.31
C LEU A 217 -3.46 -9.02 9.85
N LEU A 218 -2.42 -8.72 9.07
CA LEU A 218 -2.56 -8.29 7.68
C LEU A 218 -2.73 -9.45 6.72
N GLY A 219 -2.30 -10.66 7.12
CA GLY A 219 -2.26 -11.87 6.30
C GLY A 219 -3.61 -12.25 5.70
N PRO A 220 -4.70 -12.36 6.49
CA PRO A 220 -6.01 -12.66 5.96
C PRO A 220 -6.48 -11.63 4.92
N VAL A 221 -6.34 -10.33 5.21
CA VAL A 221 -6.72 -9.26 4.28
C VAL A 221 -5.87 -9.31 3.01
N MET A 222 -4.56 -9.52 3.13
CA MET A 222 -3.65 -9.66 2.01
C MET A 222 -3.93 -10.92 1.19
N ALA A 223 -4.35 -12.02 1.83
CA ALA A 223 -4.75 -13.24 1.15
C ALA A 223 -6.04 -13.04 0.34
N VAL A 224 -7.04 -12.35 0.90
CA VAL A 224 -8.26 -11.99 0.16
C VAL A 224 -7.93 -11.02 -0.97
N LYS A 225 -7.08 -10.00 -0.74
CA LYS A 225 -6.59 -9.10 -1.80
C LYS A 225 -5.86 -9.87 -2.90
N ALA A 226 -4.97 -10.78 -2.55
CA ALA A 226 -4.28 -11.63 -3.51
C ALA A 226 -5.28 -12.47 -4.30
N LEU A 227 -6.25 -13.10 -3.63
CA LEU A 227 -7.27 -13.88 -4.30
C LEU A 227 -8.08 -13.01 -5.29
N ALA A 228 -8.56 -11.85 -4.85
CA ALA A 228 -9.40 -10.96 -5.65
C ALA A 228 -8.66 -10.29 -6.82
N TYR A 229 -7.46 -9.77 -6.58
CA TYR A 229 -6.71 -8.96 -7.55
C TYR A 229 -5.65 -9.74 -8.34
N ILE A 230 -5.36 -11.00 -8.00
CA ILE A 230 -4.39 -11.80 -8.76
C ILE A 230 -5.11 -12.89 -9.56
N THR A 231 -6.07 -13.63 -9.01
CA THR A 231 -6.61 -14.83 -9.70
C THR A 231 -7.25 -14.51 -11.06
N LEU A 232 -8.24 -13.63 -11.07
CA LEU A 232 -8.98 -13.27 -12.28
C LEU A 232 -8.09 -12.53 -13.30
N PRO A 233 -7.32 -11.50 -12.94
CA PRO A 233 -6.38 -10.85 -13.87
C PRO A 233 -5.32 -11.81 -14.43
N THR A 234 -4.77 -12.71 -13.62
CA THR A 234 -3.81 -13.73 -14.10
C THR A 234 -4.47 -14.70 -15.07
N ALA A 235 -5.71 -15.14 -14.79
CA ALA A 235 -6.45 -16.02 -15.68
C ALA A 235 -6.69 -15.35 -17.06
N VAL A 236 -7.12 -14.08 -17.07
CA VAL A 236 -7.31 -13.31 -18.31
C VAL A 236 -5.97 -13.10 -19.03
N PHE A 237 -4.92 -12.71 -18.31
CA PHE A 237 -3.59 -12.51 -18.87
C PHE A 237 -3.07 -13.78 -19.55
N THR A 238 -3.12 -14.92 -18.85
CA THR A 238 -2.64 -16.20 -19.36
C THR A 238 -3.49 -16.76 -20.49
N LEU A 239 -4.82 -16.54 -20.47
CA LEU A 239 -5.72 -16.91 -21.56
C LEU A 239 -5.38 -16.14 -22.83
N LEU A 240 -5.16 -14.83 -22.73
CA LEU A 240 -4.77 -14.00 -23.88
C LEU A 240 -3.41 -14.39 -24.44
N ILE A 241 -2.44 -14.74 -23.58
CA ILE A 241 -1.14 -15.29 -24.03
C ILE A 241 -1.30 -16.65 -24.70
N GLY A 242 -2.16 -17.52 -24.16
CA GLY A 242 -2.52 -18.79 -24.80
C GLY A 242 -3.14 -18.59 -26.19
N ALA A 243 -4.06 -17.63 -26.32
CA ALA A 243 -4.68 -17.26 -27.57
C ALA A 243 -3.66 -16.70 -28.58
N ALA A 244 -2.77 -15.80 -28.14
CA ALA A 244 -1.69 -15.25 -28.96
C ALA A 244 -0.72 -16.36 -29.43
N ALA A 245 -0.35 -17.28 -28.54
CA ALA A 245 0.48 -18.43 -28.88
C ALA A 245 -0.19 -19.38 -29.88
N GLY A 246 -1.51 -19.58 -29.74
CA GLY A 246 -2.33 -20.34 -30.69
C GLY A 246 -2.38 -19.67 -32.07
N GLY A 247 -2.60 -18.35 -32.10
CA GLY A 247 -2.62 -17.56 -33.33
C GLY A 247 -1.28 -17.61 -34.07
N VAL A 248 -0.17 -17.41 -33.36
CA VAL A 248 1.20 -17.51 -33.93
C VAL A 248 1.42 -18.84 -34.65
N ALA A 249 0.96 -19.94 -34.05
CA ALA A 249 1.15 -21.28 -34.63
C ALA A 249 0.17 -21.59 -35.77
N TRP A 250 -0.98 -20.91 -35.83
CA TRP A 250 -1.96 -21.11 -36.89
C TRP A 250 -1.63 -20.30 -38.15
N LEU A 251 -1.05 -19.10 -37.99
CA LEU A 251 -0.75 -18.17 -39.09
C LEU A 251 0.55 -18.48 -39.86
N ASP A 252 1.36 -19.46 -39.40
CA ASP A 252 2.64 -19.86 -39.99
C ASP A 252 3.52 -18.67 -40.44
N TRP A 253 3.64 -17.67 -39.56
CA TRP A 253 4.33 -16.43 -39.89
C TRP A 253 5.83 -16.64 -40.13
N GLU A 254 6.35 -16.09 -41.23
CA GLU A 254 7.79 -16.05 -41.51
C GLU A 254 8.50 -15.02 -40.61
N PHE A 255 8.93 -15.46 -39.42
CA PHE A 255 9.60 -14.59 -38.44
C PHE A 255 11.05 -14.19 -38.77
N LYS A 256 11.61 -14.65 -39.90
CA LYS A 256 13.02 -14.37 -40.27
C LYS A 256 13.29 -12.87 -40.43
N GLY A 257 12.44 -12.15 -41.17
CA GLY A 257 12.62 -10.71 -41.38
C GLY A 257 12.41 -9.89 -40.09
N VAL A 258 11.52 -10.35 -39.21
CA VAL A 258 11.24 -9.71 -37.92
C VAL A 258 12.46 -9.83 -37.00
N ARG A 259 13.07 -11.02 -36.91
CA ARG A 259 14.23 -11.30 -36.03
C ARG A 259 15.44 -10.38 -36.29
N ASP A 260 15.67 -10.01 -37.55
CA ASP A 260 16.75 -9.09 -37.94
C ASP A 260 16.46 -7.63 -37.60
N SER A 261 15.18 -7.28 -37.48
CA SER A 261 14.74 -5.92 -37.18
C SER A 261 14.38 -5.69 -35.70
N VAL A 262 14.20 -6.75 -34.89
CA VAL A 262 13.75 -6.64 -33.48
C VAL A 262 14.59 -5.63 -32.68
N GLY A 263 15.92 -5.73 -32.74
CA GLY A 263 16.80 -4.83 -31.98
C GLY A 263 16.61 -3.35 -32.36
N ILE A 264 16.47 -3.06 -33.65
CA ILE A 264 16.26 -1.71 -34.19
C ILE A 264 14.87 -1.19 -33.80
N VAL A 265 13.84 -2.03 -33.91
CA VAL A 265 12.46 -1.65 -33.55
C VAL A 265 12.35 -1.35 -32.06
N PHE A 266 12.94 -2.16 -31.19
CA PHE A 266 12.96 -1.92 -29.74
C PHE A 266 13.72 -0.65 -29.38
N ALA A 267 14.88 -0.42 -30.01
CA ALA A 267 15.64 0.81 -29.81
C ALA A 267 14.85 2.03 -30.28
N GLY A 268 14.22 1.97 -31.46
CA GLY A 268 13.40 3.05 -31.99
C GLY A 268 12.19 3.38 -31.11
N VAL A 269 11.41 2.37 -30.71
CA VAL A 269 10.24 2.54 -29.84
C VAL A 269 10.66 3.02 -28.44
N GLY A 270 11.74 2.48 -27.90
CA GLY A 270 12.31 2.90 -26.61
C GLY A 270 12.78 4.36 -26.63
N ALA A 271 13.51 4.77 -27.67
CA ALA A 271 13.96 6.15 -27.84
C ALA A 271 12.78 7.11 -28.03
N LEU A 272 11.78 6.73 -28.83
CA LEU A 272 10.59 7.54 -29.06
C LEU A 272 9.78 7.72 -27.78
N SER A 273 9.53 6.65 -27.03
CA SER A 273 8.77 6.71 -25.76
C SER A 273 9.50 7.50 -24.68
N ALA A 274 10.81 7.35 -24.54
CA ALA A 274 11.63 8.15 -23.63
C ALA A 274 11.61 9.65 -24.02
N SER A 275 11.75 9.95 -25.32
CA SER A 275 11.71 11.33 -25.84
C SER A 275 10.35 11.98 -25.66
N LEU A 276 9.26 11.28 -25.93
CA LEU A 276 7.89 11.77 -25.75
C LEU A 276 7.60 12.06 -24.27
N SER A 277 8.12 11.22 -23.39
CA SER A 277 8.01 11.39 -21.93
C SER A 277 8.79 12.61 -21.44
N LEU A 278 9.98 12.85 -22.01
CA LEU A 278 10.79 14.04 -21.72
C LEU A 278 10.09 15.33 -22.19
N LEU A 279 9.48 15.30 -23.39
CA LEU A 279 8.63 16.40 -23.86
C LEU A 279 7.43 16.64 -22.93
N GLY A 280 6.89 15.58 -22.32
CA GLY A 280 5.86 15.70 -21.30
C GLY A 280 6.35 16.37 -20.01
N ALA A 281 7.55 16.01 -19.56
CA ALA A 281 8.18 16.60 -18.38
C ALA A 281 8.46 18.10 -18.54
N ILE A 282 8.84 18.54 -19.75
CA ILE A 282 9.11 19.95 -20.07
C ILE A 282 7.82 20.75 -20.35
N GLY A 283 6.64 20.12 -20.18
CA GLY A 283 5.33 20.78 -20.32
C GLY A 283 4.83 20.94 -21.76
N VAL A 284 5.53 20.36 -22.75
CA VAL A 284 5.11 20.40 -24.17
C VAL A 284 3.94 19.42 -24.41
N LEU A 285 3.92 18.28 -23.72
CA LEU A 285 2.79 17.35 -23.70
C LEU A 285 2.20 17.17 -22.30
N ARG A 286 0.87 17.18 -22.18
CA ARG A 286 0.18 16.90 -20.92
C ARG A 286 0.05 15.38 -20.71
N LEU A 287 1.15 14.72 -20.36
CA LEU A 287 1.18 13.27 -20.05
C LEU A 287 0.83 12.96 -18.58
N GLY A 288 0.87 13.95 -17.70
CA GLY A 288 0.57 13.79 -16.27
C GLY A 288 1.44 12.71 -15.61
N GLY A 289 0.86 11.97 -14.64
CA GLY A 289 1.55 10.90 -13.92
C GLY A 289 1.99 9.69 -14.76
N THR A 290 1.70 9.64 -16.06
CA THR A 290 2.12 8.55 -16.94
C THR A 290 3.51 8.76 -17.57
N ALA A 291 4.05 9.99 -17.54
CA ALA A 291 5.33 10.31 -18.19
C ALA A 291 6.52 9.56 -17.55
N ALA A 292 6.58 9.45 -16.23
CA ALA A 292 7.66 8.72 -15.56
C ALA A 292 7.69 7.21 -15.92
N PRO A 293 6.57 6.45 -15.83
CA PRO A 293 6.54 5.06 -16.28
C PRO A 293 6.91 4.88 -17.76
N LEU A 294 6.44 5.79 -18.63
CA LEU A 294 6.76 5.74 -20.06
C LEU A 294 8.25 6.00 -20.31
N PHE A 295 8.86 6.91 -19.54
CA PHE A 295 10.30 7.16 -19.60
C PHE A 295 11.11 5.94 -19.16
N GLY A 296 10.74 5.33 -18.02
CA GLY A 296 11.42 4.15 -17.52
C GLY A 296 11.27 2.95 -18.45
N GLY A 297 10.05 2.63 -18.86
CA GLY A 297 9.77 1.58 -19.83
C GLY A 297 10.49 1.80 -21.17
N GLY A 298 10.48 3.03 -21.67
CA GLY A 298 11.17 3.41 -22.89
C GLY A 298 12.69 3.25 -22.80
N THR A 299 13.29 3.68 -21.70
CA THR A 299 14.73 3.53 -21.44
C THR A 299 15.13 2.06 -21.41
N ALA A 300 14.36 1.22 -20.72
CA ALA A 300 14.63 -0.21 -20.68
C ALA A 300 14.47 -0.89 -22.05
N LEU A 301 13.43 -0.54 -22.82
CA LEU A 301 13.27 -1.03 -24.19
C LEU A 301 14.42 -0.59 -25.10
N PHE A 302 14.92 0.64 -24.92
CA PHE A 302 16.06 1.18 -25.66
C PHE A 302 17.33 0.38 -25.38
N VAL A 303 17.67 0.18 -24.10
CA VAL A 303 18.84 -0.61 -23.68
C VAL A 303 18.73 -2.07 -24.17
N CYS A 304 17.55 -2.68 -24.03
CA CYS A 304 17.29 -4.02 -24.54
C CYS A 304 17.43 -4.09 -26.07
N GLY A 305 16.96 -3.07 -26.80
CA GLY A 305 17.11 -2.98 -28.25
C GLY A 305 18.58 -2.93 -28.70
N ILE A 306 19.41 -2.13 -28.01
CA ILE A 306 20.87 -2.08 -28.25
C ILE A 306 21.54 -3.41 -27.95
N ALA A 307 21.14 -4.10 -26.87
CA ALA A 307 21.70 -5.41 -26.57
C ALA A 307 21.32 -6.45 -27.64
N LEU A 308 20.07 -6.45 -28.09
CA LEU A 308 19.54 -7.39 -29.09
C LEU A 308 20.02 -7.11 -30.52
N SER A 309 20.48 -5.90 -30.82
CA SER A 309 21.09 -5.59 -32.13
C SER A 309 22.46 -6.25 -32.32
N ARG A 310 23.11 -6.70 -31.23
CA ARG A 310 24.37 -7.42 -31.29
C ARG A 310 24.13 -8.89 -31.66
N ARG A 311 24.52 -9.27 -32.88
CA ARG A 311 24.39 -10.64 -33.42
C ARG A 311 24.90 -11.73 -32.46
N ARG A 312 26.05 -11.51 -31.81
CA ARG A 312 26.64 -12.43 -30.83
C ARG A 312 25.70 -12.75 -29.65
N ILE A 313 24.97 -11.75 -29.15
CA ILE A 313 24.03 -11.93 -28.03
C ILE A 313 22.82 -12.73 -28.52
N ARG A 314 22.31 -12.41 -29.70
CA ARG A 314 21.15 -13.07 -30.33
C ARG A 314 21.38 -14.55 -30.68
N GLU A 315 22.63 -14.93 -30.94
CA GLU A 315 22.99 -16.32 -31.25
C GLU A 315 23.23 -17.15 -29.99
N GLN A 316 23.61 -16.52 -28.87
CA GLN A 316 23.88 -17.19 -27.59
C GLN A 316 22.71 -17.13 -26.59
N THR A 317 21.58 -16.50 -26.96
CA THR A 317 20.42 -16.37 -26.08
C THR A 317 19.78 -17.72 -25.79
N SER A 318 19.87 -18.16 -24.54
CA SER A 318 19.08 -19.24 -23.94
C SER A 318 17.87 -18.68 -23.19
N TYR A 319 16.86 -19.52 -22.93
CA TYR A 319 15.68 -19.12 -22.13
C TYR A 319 16.07 -18.49 -20.78
N ARG A 320 17.07 -19.05 -20.08
CA ARG A 320 17.56 -18.50 -18.81
C ARG A 320 18.13 -17.09 -18.99
N THR A 321 18.87 -16.86 -20.06
CA THR A 321 19.44 -15.54 -20.39
C THR A 321 18.34 -14.52 -20.67
N VAL A 322 17.28 -14.94 -21.36
CA VAL A 322 16.11 -14.11 -21.64
C VAL A 322 15.40 -13.73 -20.34
N VAL A 323 15.13 -14.69 -19.45
CA VAL A 323 14.51 -14.41 -18.13
C VAL A 323 15.36 -13.46 -17.29
N VAL A 324 16.68 -13.67 -17.21
CA VAL A 324 17.59 -12.77 -16.48
C VAL A 324 17.58 -11.38 -17.12
N GLY A 325 17.64 -11.29 -18.44
CA GLY A 325 17.55 -10.02 -19.17
C GLY A 325 16.25 -9.28 -18.91
N THR A 326 15.12 -9.99 -18.79
CA THR A 326 13.83 -9.43 -18.41
C THR A 326 13.84 -8.81 -17.01
N VAL A 327 14.43 -9.50 -16.02
CA VAL A 327 14.55 -8.98 -14.65
C VAL A 327 15.44 -7.73 -14.63
N VAL A 328 16.57 -7.75 -15.34
CA VAL A 328 17.46 -6.58 -15.46
C VAL A 328 16.76 -5.42 -16.15
N GLY A 329 16.04 -5.67 -17.25
CA GLY A 329 15.27 -4.66 -17.98
C GLY A 329 14.18 -4.03 -17.13
N ALA A 330 13.43 -4.83 -16.37
CA ALA A 330 12.44 -4.33 -15.41
C ALA A 330 13.08 -3.48 -14.30
N GLY A 331 14.25 -3.88 -13.80
CA GLY A 331 15.02 -3.12 -12.83
C GLY A 331 15.50 -1.76 -13.37
N ILE A 332 16.00 -1.73 -14.61
CA ILE A 332 16.36 -0.47 -15.30
C ILE A 332 15.12 0.42 -15.46
N ALA A 333 13.99 -0.16 -15.87
CA ALA A 333 12.77 0.59 -16.06
C ALA A 333 12.26 1.22 -14.76
N LEU A 334 12.30 0.46 -13.66
CA LEU A 334 11.94 0.94 -12.33
C LEU A 334 12.89 2.03 -11.85
N GLY A 335 14.21 1.82 -11.96
CA GLY A 335 15.22 2.81 -11.55
C GLY A 335 15.12 4.12 -12.33
N ALA A 336 14.94 4.04 -13.65
CA ALA A 336 14.74 5.21 -14.51
C ALA A 336 13.41 5.92 -14.21
N THR A 337 12.34 5.19 -13.90
CA THR A 337 11.06 5.79 -13.48
C THR A 337 11.23 6.57 -12.18
N ILE A 338 11.91 5.99 -11.18
CA ILE A 338 12.15 6.65 -9.89
C ILE A 338 13.02 7.89 -10.06
N ALA A 339 14.07 7.80 -10.89
CA ALA A 339 14.95 8.95 -11.17
C ALA A 339 14.24 10.09 -11.91
N ALA A 340 13.26 9.77 -12.77
CA ALA A 340 12.49 10.75 -13.53
C ALA A 340 11.27 11.32 -12.75
N ALA A 341 10.80 10.63 -11.70
CA ALA A 341 9.65 11.04 -10.90
C ALA A 341 9.68 12.51 -10.42
N PRO A 342 10.78 13.05 -9.83
CA PRO A 342 10.81 14.43 -9.34
C PRO A 342 10.74 15.47 -10.46
N MET A 343 11.00 15.10 -11.72
CA MET A 343 10.89 16.00 -12.87
C MET A 343 9.47 16.12 -13.42
N VAL A 344 8.57 15.21 -13.03
CA VAL A 344 7.22 15.06 -13.62
C VAL A 344 6.11 15.28 -12.59
N VAL A 345 6.40 15.01 -11.31
CA VAL A 345 5.43 15.10 -10.22
C VAL A 345 5.79 16.29 -9.33
N SER A 346 5.05 17.39 -9.46
CA SER A 346 5.29 18.62 -8.68
C SER A 346 4.73 18.59 -7.27
N ASP A 347 3.85 17.65 -6.92
CA ASP A 347 3.19 17.58 -5.62
C ASP A 347 3.27 16.15 -5.07
N GLY A 348 4.11 15.92 -4.05
CA GLY A 348 4.09 14.85 -3.01
C GLY A 348 3.47 13.47 -3.27
N SER A 349 3.22 13.08 -4.53
CA SER A 349 2.33 11.98 -4.88
C SER A 349 3.08 10.67 -4.78
N THR A 350 2.34 9.67 -4.31
CA THR A 350 2.75 8.29 -4.05
C THR A 350 3.60 7.68 -5.19
N PRO A 351 4.48 6.71 -4.86
CA PRO A 351 5.26 5.98 -5.87
C PRO A 351 4.31 5.43 -6.94
N PRO A 352 4.73 5.35 -8.21
CA PRO A 352 3.78 5.15 -9.29
C PRO A 352 3.35 3.68 -9.33
N VAL A 353 2.35 3.32 -8.51
CA VAL A 353 1.71 2.00 -8.45
C VAL A 353 1.26 1.54 -9.84
N THR A 354 0.80 2.50 -10.64
CA THR A 354 0.45 2.34 -12.06
C THR A 354 1.62 1.85 -12.91
N THR A 355 2.86 2.24 -12.59
CA THR A 355 4.07 1.73 -13.26
C THR A 355 4.26 0.25 -13.00
N LEU A 356 4.13 -0.19 -11.75
CA LEU A 356 4.31 -1.59 -11.36
C LEU A 356 3.22 -2.48 -11.97
N LEU A 357 1.97 -2.00 -12.00
CA LEU A 357 0.82 -2.66 -12.65
C LEU A 357 1.03 -2.94 -14.14
N VAL A 358 1.77 -2.08 -14.84
CA VAL A 358 1.92 -2.14 -16.31
C VAL A 358 3.26 -2.72 -16.74
N LEU A 359 4.37 -2.21 -16.21
CA LEU A 359 5.71 -2.59 -16.66
C LEU A 359 6.06 -4.03 -16.32
N GLY A 360 5.79 -4.47 -15.08
CA GLY A 360 6.09 -5.83 -14.65
C GLY A 360 5.49 -6.88 -15.58
N PRO A 361 4.15 -6.89 -15.78
CA PRO A 361 3.52 -7.81 -16.70
C PRO A 361 3.96 -7.65 -18.17
N ALA A 362 4.25 -6.43 -18.63
CA ALA A 362 4.72 -6.20 -20.00
C ALA A 362 6.07 -6.86 -20.27
N PHE A 363 7.00 -6.81 -19.31
CA PHE A 363 8.32 -7.43 -19.45
C PHE A 363 8.25 -8.96 -19.49
N VAL A 364 7.28 -9.57 -18.80
CA VAL A 364 7.04 -11.03 -18.77
C VAL A 364 6.61 -11.58 -20.14
N LEU A 365 6.05 -10.73 -21.01
CA LEU A 365 5.66 -11.12 -22.38
C LEU A 365 6.84 -11.59 -23.22
N PHE A 366 8.04 -11.04 -22.98
CA PHE A 366 9.24 -11.38 -23.74
C PHE A 366 9.71 -12.84 -23.53
N PRO A 367 9.95 -13.34 -22.29
CA PRO A 367 10.31 -14.74 -22.07
C PRO A 367 9.15 -15.69 -22.37
N ALA A 368 7.89 -15.26 -22.19
CA ALA A 368 6.72 -16.04 -22.60
C ALA A 368 6.71 -16.25 -24.12
N GLY A 369 6.94 -15.19 -24.90
CA GLY A 369 7.08 -15.27 -26.36
C GLY A 369 8.23 -16.18 -26.79
N TYR A 370 9.40 -16.06 -26.17
CA TYR A 370 10.56 -16.91 -26.47
C TYR A 370 10.28 -18.40 -26.25
N ALA A 371 9.54 -18.75 -25.19
CA ALA A 371 9.11 -20.13 -24.94
C ALA A 371 8.14 -20.64 -26.01
N VAL A 372 7.27 -19.79 -26.55
CA VAL A 372 6.39 -20.13 -27.69
C VAL A 372 7.21 -20.36 -28.96
N GLY A 373 8.22 -19.53 -29.23
CA GLY A 373 9.14 -19.71 -30.37
C GLY A 373 9.89 -21.04 -30.33
N HIS A 374 10.21 -21.55 -29.13
CA HIS A 374 10.77 -22.89 -28.91
C HIS A 374 9.74 -24.03 -28.97
N GLY A 375 8.48 -23.75 -29.31
CA GLY A 375 7.40 -24.73 -29.38
C GLY A 375 6.82 -25.16 -28.02
N ASN A 376 7.26 -24.56 -26.90
CA ASN A 376 6.84 -24.97 -25.56
C ASN A 376 5.74 -24.05 -24.99
N ARG A 377 4.50 -24.23 -25.48
CA ARG A 377 3.33 -23.43 -25.04
C ARG A 377 3.06 -23.55 -23.54
N ARG A 378 3.27 -24.73 -22.94
CA ARG A 378 3.06 -24.93 -21.49
C ARG A 378 4.05 -24.08 -20.67
N LEU A 379 5.30 -24.00 -21.11
CA LEU A 379 6.30 -23.13 -20.47
C LEU A 379 5.93 -21.65 -20.62
N ALA A 380 5.43 -21.24 -21.79
CA ALA A 380 4.99 -19.85 -22.01
C ALA A 380 3.86 -19.43 -21.06
N VAL A 381 2.82 -20.26 -20.92
CA VAL A 381 1.70 -20.00 -19.99
C VAL A 381 2.17 -19.97 -18.54
N LYS A 382 3.04 -20.91 -18.13
CA LYS A 382 3.63 -20.91 -16.78
C LYS A 382 4.47 -19.65 -16.51
N THR A 383 5.26 -19.22 -17.49
CA THR A 383 6.08 -18.00 -17.41
C THR A 383 5.19 -16.78 -17.25
N ALA A 384 4.14 -16.68 -18.07
CA ALA A 384 3.16 -15.61 -18.02
C ALA A 384 2.44 -15.57 -16.66
N ALA A 385 1.97 -16.71 -16.16
CA ALA A 385 1.31 -16.82 -14.87
C ALA A 385 2.22 -16.38 -13.71
N ILE A 386 3.40 -17.01 -13.59
CA ILE A 386 4.33 -16.73 -12.49
C ILE A 386 4.82 -15.28 -12.57
N GLY A 387 5.19 -14.81 -13.75
CA GLY A 387 5.67 -13.44 -13.94
C GLY A 387 4.60 -12.39 -13.62
N PHE A 388 3.34 -12.61 -14.01
CA PHE A 388 2.24 -11.72 -13.67
C PHE A 388 2.00 -11.68 -12.15
N VAL A 389 1.92 -12.85 -11.51
CA VAL A 389 1.74 -12.95 -10.04
C VAL A 389 2.86 -12.20 -9.32
N LEU A 390 4.12 -12.46 -9.67
CA LEU A 390 5.28 -11.80 -9.07
C LEU A 390 5.26 -10.28 -9.29
N SER A 391 4.78 -9.82 -10.44
CA SER A 391 4.65 -8.39 -10.75
C SER A 391 3.54 -7.70 -9.93
N MET A 392 2.49 -8.43 -9.55
CA MET A 392 1.36 -7.90 -8.79
C MET A 392 1.59 -7.90 -7.28
N LEU A 393 2.46 -8.76 -6.74
CA LEU A 393 2.71 -8.84 -5.29
C LEU A 393 3.10 -7.49 -4.65
N PRO A 394 4.00 -6.66 -5.24
CA PRO A 394 4.35 -5.36 -4.67
C PRO A 394 3.22 -4.32 -4.72
N VAL A 395 2.22 -4.54 -5.58
CA VAL A 395 1.08 -3.63 -5.79
C VAL A 395 -0.03 -3.88 -4.75
N LEU A 396 -0.15 -5.12 -4.25
CA LEU A 396 -1.23 -5.52 -3.33
C LEU A 396 -1.43 -4.61 -2.12
N PRO A 397 -0.39 -4.11 -1.42
CA PRO A 397 -0.58 -3.27 -0.24
C PRO A 397 -1.34 -1.97 -0.54
N VAL A 398 -1.16 -1.42 -1.76
CA VAL A 398 -1.75 -0.13 -2.16
C VAL A 398 -3.13 -0.29 -2.81
N LEU A 399 -3.50 -1.50 -3.21
CA LEU A 399 -4.85 -1.77 -3.69
C LEU A 399 -5.87 -1.67 -2.54
N PRO A 400 -7.08 -1.15 -2.80
CA PRO A 400 -8.12 -1.07 -1.77
C PRO A 400 -8.50 -2.47 -1.25
N ALA A 401 -9.14 -2.54 -0.09
CA ALA A 401 -9.72 -3.80 0.37
C ALA A 401 -10.83 -4.25 -0.60
N PRO A 402 -10.95 -5.54 -0.93
CA PRO A 402 -11.88 -6.04 -1.95
C PRO A 402 -13.32 -6.15 -1.43
N TYR A 403 -13.77 -5.16 -0.67
CA TYR A 403 -15.11 -5.03 -0.11
C TYR A 403 -15.67 -3.65 -0.45
N GLY A 404 -16.99 -3.50 -0.47
CA GLY A 404 -17.64 -2.24 -0.86
C GLY A 404 -17.19 -1.77 -2.25
N LEU A 405 -16.75 -0.51 -2.35
CA LEU A 405 -16.26 0.07 -3.61
C LEU A 405 -14.97 -0.56 -4.12
N GLY A 406 -14.17 -1.21 -3.26
CA GLY A 406 -12.93 -1.85 -3.70
C GLY A 406 -13.15 -3.03 -4.67
N VAL A 407 -14.36 -3.62 -4.67
CA VAL A 407 -14.75 -4.65 -5.65
C VAL A 407 -14.70 -4.11 -7.08
N LEU A 408 -14.98 -2.82 -7.28
CA LEU A 408 -14.94 -2.17 -8.61
C LEU A 408 -13.50 -2.06 -9.16
N PHE A 409 -12.47 -2.18 -8.33
CA PHE A 409 -11.09 -2.21 -8.80
C PHE A 409 -10.72 -3.54 -9.45
N ILE A 410 -11.42 -4.64 -9.15
CA ILE A 410 -11.14 -5.96 -9.76
C ILE A 410 -11.27 -5.93 -11.29
N PRO A 411 -12.39 -5.44 -11.88
CA PRO A 411 -12.49 -5.34 -13.34
C PRO A 411 -11.50 -4.32 -13.92
N VAL A 412 -11.12 -3.26 -13.21
CA VAL A 412 -10.10 -2.29 -13.66
C VAL A 412 -8.73 -2.96 -13.77
N VAL A 413 -8.30 -3.69 -12.73
CA VAL A 413 -7.05 -4.44 -12.75
C VAL A 413 -7.08 -5.53 -13.83
N THR A 414 -8.22 -6.21 -13.99
CA THR A 414 -8.41 -7.23 -15.05
C THR A 414 -8.31 -6.61 -16.45
N ALA A 415 -8.95 -5.47 -16.68
CA ALA A 415 -8.88 -4.73 -17.94
C ALA A 415 -7.47 -4.22 -18.21
N SER A 416 -6.75 -3.77 -17.17
CA SER A 416 -5.35 -3.37 -17.29
C SER A 416 -4.46 -4.54 -17.72
N ALA A 417 -4.67 -5.74 -17.15
CA ALA A 417 -3.95 -6.94 -17.55
C ALA A 417 -4.19 -7.28 -19.03
N ALA A 418 -5.44 -7.19 -19.49
CA ALA A 418 -5.77 -7.39 -20.90
C ALA A 418 -5.12 -6.33 -21.81
N ALA A 419 -5.17 -5.05 -21.41
CA ALA A 419 -4.54 -3.95 -22.13
C ALA A 419 -3.02 -4.14 -22.25
N VAL A 420 -2.36 -4.63 -21.19
CA VAL A 420 -0.92 -4.94 -21.22
C VAL A 420 -0.60 -6.04 -22.23
N VAL A 421 -1.40 -7.10 -22.32
CA VAL A 421 -1.17 -8.15 -23.32
C VAL A 421 -1.35 -7.61 -24.74
N ILE A 422 -2.39 -6.81 -24.97
CA ILE A 422 -2.69 -6.23 -26.29
C ILE A 422 -1.57 -5.26 -26.71
N ALA A 423 -1.21 -4.32 -25.84
CA ALA A 423 -0.18 -3.31 -26.11
C ALA A 423 1.22 -3.92 -26.16
N GLY A 424 1.46 -4.98 -25.37
CA GLY A 424 2.74 -5.69 -25.30
C GLY A 424 2.88 -6.84 -26.29
N LEU A 425 1.89 -7.07 -27.17
CA LEU A 425 1.98 -8.05 -28.24
C LEU A 425 3.26 -7.92 -29.09
N PRO A 426 3.76 -6.71 -29.43
CA PRO A 426 5.04 -6.57 -30.13
C PRO A 426 6.22 -7.15 -29.33
N ILE A 427 6.20 -7.00 -28.00
CA ILE A 427 7.22 -7.55 -27.10
C ILE A 427 7.16 -9.08 -27.10
N PHE A 428 5.94 -9.62 -27.01
CA PHE A 428 5.69 -11.06 -27.12
C PHE A 428 6.20 -11.63 -28.45
N LEU A 429 5.83 -11.02 -29.59
CA LEU A 429 6.23 -11.47 -30.92
C LEU A 429 7.74 -11.38 -31.16
N ALA A 430 8.39 -10.36 -30.59
CA ALA A 430 9.84 -10.28 -30.61
C ALA A 430 10.49 -11.44 -29.85
N GLY A 431 9.96 -11.79 -28.68
CA GLY A 431 10.35 -13.00 -27.96
C GLY A 431 10.20 -14.26 -28.82
N VAL A 432 9.03 -14.43 -29.45
CA VAL A 432 8.75 -15.56 -30.38
C VAL A 432 9.82 -15.65 -31.46
N SER A 433 10.11 -14.54 -32.14
CA SER A 433 11.07 -14.50 -33.25
C SER A 433 12.49 -14.93 -32.86
N LEU A 434 12.90 -14.66 -31.62
CA LEU A 434 14.19 -15.07 -31.07
C LEU A 434 14.22 -16.55 -30.68
N GLY A 435 13.07 -17.12 -30.35
CA GLY A 435 12.94 -18.51 -29.95
C GLY A 435 12.91 -19.51 -31.11
N VAL A 436 12.61 -19.08 -32.35
CA VAL A 436 12.53 -19.98 -33.50
C VAL A 436 13.92 -20.53 -33.85
N PRO A 437 14.11 -21.86 -33.89
CA PRO A 437 15.37 -22.49 -34.28
C PRO A 437 15.83 -22.02 -35.66
N GLN A 438 17.14 -21.77 -35.82
CA GLN A 438 17.68 -21.56 -37.16
C GLN A 438 17.66 -22.89 -37.88
N THR A 439 16.76 -23.05 -38.85
CA THR A 439 16.90 -24.13 -39.84
C THR A 439 18.19 -23.89 -40.60
N SER A 440 19.19 -24.73 -40.31
CA SER A 440 20.44 -24.82 -41.06
C SER A 440 20.07 -25.09 -42.52
N ARG A 441 20.39 -24.14 -43.40
CA ARG A 441 20.50 -24.42 -44.82
C ARG A 441 21.80 -25.14 -45.08
#